data_AF-A0A7Y6X4U2-F1
#
_entry.id   AF-A0A7Y6X4U2-F1
#
_cell.length_a   1.000
_cell.length_b   1.000
_cell.length_c   1.000
_cell.angle_alpha   90.00
_cell.angle_beta   90.00
_cell.angle_gamma   90.00
#
_symmetry.space_group_name_H-M   'P 1'
#
loop_
_entity.id
_entity.type
_entity.pdbx_description
1 polymer ?
#
loop_
_entity_poly.entity_id
_entity_poly.type
_entity_poly.pdbx_seq_one_letter_code
_entity_poly.pdbx_strand_id
1 'polypeptide(L)'
;MHQSWRAAIAAATVMVGGAAQAHDFVVLKLVNGRQTLDVTSYPTTVVVTTVALNSHPTLPSTLLTATDPLLAPYGWTFTPPLPQSVPVDGNLISYFNGTISSFEDCITLGNADDDPTTPGPLPNASFTNTFAASWDSGTAQSSVRVNCMPDNRFTCDDTLYYSDSGLGLPNTRLSEMDPATAALTPLANASMFYGATAFNHLDGYIYAIDNALLGKSLVRIDANGVVTTVGPLPELNILSTYRAGTVLQDGTYLVYAGPGSSLIPTYARINLSTGTVISSGPAPSLAVLLDFAVNPIDNLVYGYNDTTHRLTRFDPATGNTTDFGPIGPPDGLTGLPALYFTATAAAFDAAGTFYVYGSDLTGLVHPVNTLYTVNLTTGAFTVAAKGAVSLNGNENFASCPFPSSVQAKNTTRNEGYFKTHEEALSACLATGGDIDLGKVGVVRSMEEAMGVLWLSPAATQRRVPRTEEQSLLVKLARQSLTATCNERLFGAAMTTGIARARSAMDSGTREDMEAQLNALRALNDQGARRALPMSFNGGPASASHALSIAVEPKGSL
;
A
#
# COMPACT_ATOMS: atom_id res chain seq x y z
N MET A 1 15.50 -27.78 -2.94
CA MET A 1 14.29 -27.07 -2.48
C MET A 1 13.06 -27.97 -2.22
N HIS A 2 13.20 -29.29 -2.01
CA HIS A 2 12.05 -30.23 -1.94
C HIS A 2 11.46 -30.48 -0.53
N GLN A 3 11.86 -29.77 0.54
CA GLN A 3 11.47 -30.11 1.92
C GLN A 3 10.23 -29.36 2.46
N SER A 4 9.86 -28.19 1.94
CA SER A 4 8.81 -27.35 2.52
C SER A 4 7.38 -27.85 2.30
N TRP A 5 7.11 -28.55 1.20
CA TRP A 5 5.75 -29.01 0.87
C TRP A 5 5.25 -30.17 1.74
N ARG A 6 6.16 -31.05 2.21
CA ARG A 6 5.79 -32.17 3.10
C ARG A 6 5.25 -31.67 4.45
N ALA A 7 5.73 -30.52 4.93
CA ALA A 7 5.22 -29.89 6.15
C ALA A 7 3.80 -29.32 5.98
N ALA A 8 3.49 -28.76 4.81
CA ALA A 8 2.14 -28.26 4.50
C ALA A 8 1.11 -29.40 4.43
N ILE A 9 1.49 -30.56 3.86
CA ILE A 9 0.62 -31.75 3.83
C ILE A 9 0.42 -32.33 5.23
N ALA A 10 1.47 -32.37 6.06
CA ALA A 10 1.37 -32.85 7.44
C ALA A 10 0.46 -31.95 8.32
N ALA A 11 0.38 -30.65 8.05
CA ALA A 11 -0.52 -29.74 8.76
C ALA A 11 -1.99 -29.93 8.36
N ALA A 12 -2.26 -30.23 7.07
CA ALA A 12 -3.61 -30.49 6.58
C ALA A 12 -4.20 -31.80 7.14
N THR A 13 -3.39 -32.85 7.28
CA THR A 13 -3.82 -34.15 7.83
C THR A 13 -4.11 -34.13 9.33
N VAL A 14 -3.49 -33.24 10.11
CA VAL A 14 -3.74 -33.13 11.57
C VAL A 14 -5.11 -32.49 11.89
N MET A 15 -5.73 -31.76 10.95
CA MET A 15 -6.98 -31.04 11.17
C MET A 15 -8.27 -31.85 10.89
N VAL A 16 -8.18 -33.06 10.33
CA VAL A 16 -9.34 -33.87 9.90
C VAL A 16 -9.64 -35.01 10.87
N GLY A 17 -9.57 -34.72 12.18
CA GLY A 17 -9.90 -35.67 13.25
C GLY A 17 -11.41 -35.85 13.49
N GLY A 18 -12.21 -35.98 12.43
CA GLY A 18 -13.63 -36.32 12.48
C GLY A 18 -13.87 -37.60 11.68
N ALA A 19 -14.66 -38.53 12.23
CA ALA A 19 -14.85 -39.87 11.67
C ALA A 19 -15.34 -39.86 10.19
N ALA A 20 -14.41 -40.00 9.24
CA ALA A 20 -14.71 -40.21 7.82
C ALA A 20 -15.00 -41.70 7.57
N GLN A 21 -16.26 -42.04 7.28
CA GLN A 21 -16.71 -43.38 6.90
C GLN A 21 -16.89 -43.55 5.38
N ALA A 22 -16.50 -42.58 4.56
CA ALA A 22 -16.61 -42.63 3.10
C ALA A 22 -15.22 -42.54 2.45
N HIS A 23 -15.02 -43.22 1.31
CA HIS A 23 -13.87 -43.01 0.43
C HIS A 23 -13.83 -41.52 0.09
N ASP A 24 -12.88 -40.76 0.62
CA ASP A 24 -12.85 -39.30 0.50
C ASP A 24 -11.45 -38.83 0.11
N PHE A 25 -11.37 -37.78 -0.71
CA PHE A 25 -10.11 -37.18 -1.15
C PHE A 25 -9.96 -35.78 -0.58
N VAL A 26 -8.79 -35.51 0.00
CA VAL A 26 -8.35 -34.14 0.31
C VAL A 26 -7.55 -33.64 -0.89
N VAL A 27 -7.95 -32.50 -1.44
CA VAL A 27 -7.23 -31.87 -2.55
C VAL A 27 -6.46 -30.64 -2.08
N LEU A 28 -5.31 -30.40 -2.71
CA LEU A 28 -4.49 -29.22 -2.48
C LEU A 28 -3.98 -28.67 -3.80
N LYS A 29 -4.04 -27.36 -3.94
CA LYS A 29 -3.41 -26.61 -5.02
C LYS A 29 -2.46 -25.58 -4.46
N LEU A 30 -1.28 -25.48 -5.04
CA LEU A 30 -0.24 -24.51 -4.70
C LEU A 30 0.33 -23.89 -5.96
N VAL A 31 0.72 -22.62 -5.90
CA VAL A 31 1.50 -21.93 -6.92
C VAL A 31 2.82 -21.47 -6.30
N ASN A 32 3.95 -21.88 -6.86
CA ASN A 32 5.28 -21.70 -6.27
C ASN A 32 5.36 -22.12 -4.79
N GLY A 33 4.61 -23.17 -4.42
CA GLY A 33 4.52 -23.70 -3.06
C GLY A 33 3.62 -22.91 -2.09
N ARG A 34 2.81 -21.96 -2.58
CA ARG A 34 1.93 -21.09 -1.76
C ARG A 34 0.48 -21.12 -2.25
N GLN A 35 -0.47 -20.78 -1.38
CA GLN A 35 -1.89 -20.59 -1.78
C GLN A 35 -2.17 -19.21 -2.39
N THR A 36 -1.24 -18.27 -2.26
CA THR A 36 -1.30 -16.95 -2.88
C THR A 36 0.07 -16.57 -3.44
N LEU A 37 0.09 -16.07 -4.68
CA LEU A 37 1.28 -15.54 -5.35
C LEU A 37 1.01 -14.10 -5.80
N ASP A 38 1.86 -13.17 -5.40
CA ASP A 38 1.93 -11.83 -5.95
C ASP A 38 2.98 -11.84 -7.07
N VAL A 39 2.57 -11.60 -8.31
CA VAL A 39 3.46 -11.47 -9.47
C VAL A 39 3.83 -10.01 -9.62
N THR A 40 5.02 -9.66 -9.14
CA THR A 40 5.52 -8.27 -9.11
C THR A 40 6.62 -8.00 -10.14
N SER A 41 7.08 -9.02 -10.84
CA SER A 41 8.15 -8.91 -11.83
C SER A 41 7.87 -9.79 -13.03
N TYR A 42 8.22 -9.30 -14.22
CA TYR A 42 8.04 -10.01 -15.48
C TYR A 42 9.34 -10.03 -16.30
N PRO A 43 9.65 -11.11 -17.04
CA PRO A 43 8.94 -12.39 -17.06
C PRO A 43 9.13 -13.17 -15.74
N THR A 44 8.14 -14.00 -15.35
CA THR A 44 8.26 -14.91 -14.20
C THR A 44 7.77 -16.32 -14.53
N THR A 45 8.37 -17.33 -13.89
CA THR A 45 7.93 -18.72 -14.00
C THR A 45 7.03 -19.09 -12.83
N VAL A 46 5.86 -19.65 -13.14
CA VAL A 46 4.89 -20.18 -12.18
C VAL A 46 4.89 -21.71 -12.23
N VAL A 47 5.01 -22.32 -11.05
CA VAL A 47 4.93 -23.77 -10.85
C VAL A 47 3.67 -24.07 -10.07
N VAL A 48 2.64 -24.59 -10.75
CA VAL A 48 1.40 -25.03 -10.13
C VAL A 48 1.54 -26.49 -9.73
N THR A 49 1.31 -26.79 -8.46
CA THR A 49 1.27 -28.14 -7.91
C THR A 49 -0.16 -28.46 -7.51
N THR A 50 -0.72 -29.54 -8.04
CA THR A 50 -2.01 -30.09 -7.60
C THR A 50 -1.79 -31.45 -6.96
N VAL A 51 -2.48 -31.72 -5.85
CA VAL A 51 -2.40 -32.96 -5.09
C VAL A 51 -3.81 -33.46 -4.82
N ALA A 52 -4.04 -34.76 -5.02
CA ALA A 52 -5.21 -35.48 -4.53
C ALA A 52 -4.72 -36.57 -3.56
N LEU A 53 -5.04 -36.43 -2.27
CA LEU A 53 -4.64 -37.33 -1.20
C LEU A 53 -5.84 -38.22 -0.81
N ASN A 54 -5.67 -39.53 -0.84
CA ASN A 54 -6.67 -40.45 -0.31
C ASN A 54 -6.72 -40.31 1.21
N SER A 55 -7.87 -39.90 1.76
CA SER A 55 -8.07 -39.74 3.20
C SER A 55 -8.75 -40.95 3.86
N HIS A 56 -9.10 -41.97 3.08
CA HIS A 56 -9.73 -43.17 3.60
C HIS A 56 -8.74 -44.00 4.44
N PRO A 57 -9.07 -44.36 5.70
CA PRO A 57 -8.09 -44.90 6.65
C PRO A 57 -7.65 -46.34 6.38
N THR A 58 -8.42 -47.11 5.59
CA THR A 58 -8.20 -48.57 5.47
C THR A 58 -8.36 -49.17 4.07
N LEU A 59 -8.75 -48.39 3.06
CA LEU A 59 -9.05 -48.87 1.71
C LEU A 59 -8.53 -47.90 0.64
N PRO A 60 -8.13 -48.40 -0.53
CA PRO A 60 -7.83 -47.55 -1.67
C PRO A 60 -9.10 -46.82 -2.14
N SER A 61 -8.90 -45.65 -2.75
CA SER A 61 -9.97 -44.85 -3.36
C SER A 61 -9.64 -44.59 -4.83
N THR A 62 -10.63 -44.62 -5.71
CA THR A 62 -10.42 -44.37 -7.14
C THR A 62 -10.71 -42.92 -7.46
N LEU A 63 -9.71 -42.18 -7.92
CA LEU A 63 -9.91 -40.84 -8.46
C LEU A 63 -10.42 -40.95 -9.89
N LEU A 64 -11.66 -40.54 -10.13
CA LEU A 64 -12.35 -40.71 -11.42
C LEU A 64 -12.01 -39.59 -12.39
N THR A 65 -12.13 -38.34 -11.94
CA THR A 65 -11.86 -37.15 -12.75
C THR A 65 -11.12 -36.10 -11.95
N ALA A 66 -10.39 -35.24 -12.65
CA ALA A 66 -9.82 -34.05 -12.08
C ALA A 66 -9.69 -32.97 -13.16
N THR A 67 -10.04 -31.75 -12.83
CA THR A 67 -10.11 -30.62 -13.76
C THR A 67 -9.44 -29.39 -13.19
N ASP A 68 -8.81 -28.65 -14.10
CA ASP A 68 -8.23 -27.33 -13.87
C ASP A 68 -8.55 -26.51 -15.12
N PRO A 69 -9.74 -25.90 -15.19
CA PRO A 69 -10.23 -25.28 -16.43
C PRO A 69 -9.29 -24.22 -16.99
N LEU A 70 -8.62 -23.46 -16.12
CA LEU A 70 -7.65 -22.45 -16.53
C LEU A 70 -6.39 -23.07 -17.15
N LEU A 71 -5.87 -24.18 -16.60
CA LEU A 71 -4.61 -24.79 -17.08
C LEU A 71 -4.80 -25.88 -18.14
N ALA A 72 -6.01 -26.42 -18.29
CA ALA A 72 -6.29 -27.48 -19.26
C ALA A 72 -5.97 -27.07 -20.72
N PRO A 73 -6.27 -25.84 -21.21
CA PRO A 73 -5.86 -25.38 -22.53
C PRO A 73 -4.34 -25.36 -22.73
N TYR A 74 -3.57 -25.28 -21.64
CA TYR A 74 -2.10 -25.25 -21.65
C TYR A 74 -1.48 -26.64 -21.44
N GLY A 75 -2.29 -27.71 -21.41
CA GLY A 75 -1.80 -29.09 -21.35
C GLY A 75 -1.66 -29.67 -19.94
N TRP A 76 -2.26 -29.05 -18.92
CA TRP A 76 -2.32 -29.65 -17.58
C TRP A 76 -3.12 -30.96 -17.59
N THR A 77 -2.55 -32.01 -16.99
CA THR A 77 -3.19 -33.32 -16.79
C THR A 77 -2.47 -34.10 -15.68
N PHE A 78 -3.10 -35.15 -15.14
CA PHE A 78 -2.41 -36.10 -14.26
C PHE A 78 -1.60 -37.12 -15.08
N THR A 79 -0.45 -37.50 -14.54
CA THR A 79 0.34 -38.63 -15.02
C THR A 79 0.52 -39.62 -13.88
N PRO A 80 0.02 -40.87 -13.98
CA PRO A 80 -0.73 -41.45 -15.11
C PRO A 80 -2.15 -40.84 -15.31
N PRO A 81 -2.75 -40.97 -16.52
CA PRO A 81 -4.09 -40.44 -16.81
C PRO A 81 -5.19 -41.11 -15.98
N LEU A 82 -6.23 -40.34 -15.61
CA LEU A 82 -7.38 -40.83 -14.84
C LEU A 82 -8.32 -41.71 -15.68
N PRO A 83 -9.07 -42.66 -15.07
CA PRO A 83 -9.20 -42.93 -13.63
C PRO A 83 -7.98 -43.66 -13.03
N GLN A 84 -7.66 -43.39 -11.77
CA GLN A 84 -6.53 -44.00 -11.06
C GLN A 84 -6.90 -44.45 -9.64
N SER A 85 -6.47 -45.66 -9.25
CA SER A 85 -6.63 -46.16 -7.89
C SER A 85 -5.49 -45.64 -7.00
N VAL A 86 -5.84 -44.95 -5.91
CA VAL A 86 -4.90 -44.35 -4.97
C VAL A 86 -4.91 -45.17 -3.67
N PRO A 87 -3.78 -45.73 -3.23
CA PRO A 87 -3.71 -46.55 -2.02
C PRO A 87 -4.03 -45.74 -0.76
N VAL A 88 -4.21 -46.42 0.38
CA VAL A 88 -4.32 -45.77 1.71
C VAL A 88 -3.09 -44.90 1.93
N ASP A 89 -3.31 -43.67 2.42
CA ASP A 89 -2.28 -42.62 2.59
C ASP A 89 -1.53 -42.22 1.29
N GLY A 90 -1.96 -42.73 0.14
CA GLY A 90 -1.39 -42.42 -1.16
C GLY A 90 -1.86 -41.08 -1.71
N ASN A 91 -1.11 -40.52 -2.66
CA ASN A 91 -1.51 -39.32 -3.38
C ASN A 91 -1.17 -39.42 -4.88
N LEU A 92 -1.87 -38.60 -5.66
CA LEU A 92 -1.49 -38.25 -7.03
C LEU A 92 -1.06 -36.79 -7.04
N ILE A 93 0.08 -36.50 -7.68
CA ILE A 93 0.63 -35.16 -7.77
C ILE A 93 0.81 -34.82 -9.25
N SER A 94 0.37 -33.63 -9.66
CA SER A 94 0.70 -33.06 -10.96
C SER A 94 1.43 -31.73 -10.80
N TYR A 95 2.34 -31.46 -11.73
CA TYR A 95 3.10 -30.23 -11.82
C TYR A 95 2.86 -29.59 -13.18
N PHE A 96 2.57 -28.30 -13.18
CA PHE A 96 2.50 -27.49 -14.39
C PHE A 96 3.42 -26.30 -14.27
N ASN A 97 4.24 -26.07 -15.30
CA ASN A 97 5.18 -24.97 -15.38
C ASN A 97 4.74 -24.02 -16.50
N GLY A 98 4.48 -22.77 -16.18
CA GLY A 98 4.16 -21.71 -17.14
C GLY A 98 5.07 -20.49 -16.96
N THR A 99 5.23 -19.68 -18.00
CA THR A 99 5.89 -18.37 -17.92
C THR A 99 4.87 -17.29 -18.17
N ILE A 100 4.85 -16.26 -17.32
CA ILE A 100 4.06 -15.05 -17.49
C ILE A 100 5.02 -13.95 -17.91
N SER A 101 4.91 -13.45 -19.15
CA SER A 101 5.97 -12.60 -19.75
C SER A 101 5.78 -11.11 -19.49
N SER A 102 4.56 -10.69 -19.12
CA SER A 102 4.18 -9.29 -18.89
C SER A 102 2.99 -9.19 -17.93
N PHE A 103 2.71 -7.98 -17.45
CA PHE A 103 1.49 -7.71 -16.69
C PHE A 103 0.24 -8.04 -17.50
N GLU A 104 0.19 -7.63 -18.78
CA GLU A 104 -0.90 -7.91 -19.71
C GLU A 104 -1.09 -9.41 -19.96
N ASP A 105 -0.02 -10.20 -20.02
CA ASP A 105 -0.09 -11.66 -20.10
C ASP A 105 -0.74 -12.24 -18.83
N CYS A 106 -0.40 -11.68 -17.66
CA CYS A 106 -0.98 -12.07 -16.38
C CYS A 106 -2.48 -11.76 -16.33
N ILE A 107 -2.87 -10.57 -16.81
CA ILE A 107 -4.28 -10.16 -16.96
C ILE A 107 -5.01 -11.09 -17.93
N THR A 108 -4.40 -11.41 -19.07
CA THR A 108 -4.99 -12.28 -20.09
C THR A 108 -5.22 -13.69 -19.54
N LEU A 109 -4.24 -14.22 -18.81
CA LEU A 109 -4.38 -15.49 -18.10
C LEU A 109 -5.52 -15.42 -17.06
N GLY A 110 -5.61 -14.33 -16.30
CA GLY A 110 -6.71 -14.14 -15.35
C GLY A 110 -8.10 -14.02 -15.98
N ASN A 111 -8.22 -13.40 -17.16
CA ASN A 111 -9.49 -13.33 -17.92
C ASN A 111 -9.94 -14.68 -18.48
N ALA A 112 -9.02 -15.65 -18.58
CA ALA A 112 -9.34 -17.00 -19.01
C ALA A 112 -9.78 -17.90 -17.84
N ASP A 113 -9.82 -17.37 -16.61
CA ASP A 113 -10.32 -18.10 -15.45
C ASP A 113 -11.85 -18.06 -15.42
N ASP A 114 -12.47 -19.18 -15.03
CA ASP A 114 -13.94 -19.32 -15.03
C ASP A 114 -14.60 -18.60 -13.83
N ASP A 115 -13.82 -18.02 -12.91
CA ASP A 115 -14.33 -17.20 -11.81
C ASP A 115 -14.85 -15.84 -12.34
N PRO A 116 -16.14 -15.51 -12.13
CA PRO A 116 -16.76 -14.29 -12.65
C PRO A 116 -16.20 -13.00 -12.05
N THR A 117 -15.33 -13.08 -11.04
CA THR A 117 -14.66 -11.94 -10.40
C THR A 117 -13.27 -11.67 -10.98
N THR A 118 -12.90 -12.38 -12.04
CA THR A 118 -11.54 -12.36 -12.61
C THR A 118 -11.49 -11.73 -14.00
N PRO A 119 -10.39 -11.03 -14.30
CA PRO A 119 -9.54 -10.36 -13.34
C PRO A 119 -10.34 -9.26 -12.62
N GLY A 120 -10.10 -9.08 -11.32
CA GLY A 120 -10.61 -7.93 -10.58
C GLY A 120 -10.21 -6.58 -11.23
N PRO A 121 -10.76 -5.44 -10.77
CA PRO A 121 -10.48 -4.14 -11.37
C PRO A 121 -8.98 -3.81 -11.33
N LEU A 122 -8.47 -3.28 -12.45
CA LEU A 122 -7.14 -2.68 -12.53
C LEU A 122 -7.01 -1.53 -11.51
N PRO A 123 -5.80 -1.25 -10.98
CA PRO A 123 -4.48 -1.74 -11.43
C PRO A 123 -4.03 -3.06 -10.80
N ASN A 124 -4.69 -3.59 -9.76
CA ASN A 124 -4.27 -4.79 -9.05
C ASN A 124 -5.20 -5.96 -9.36
N ALA A 125 -5.12 -6.46 -10.59
CA ALA A 125 -5.92 -7.59 -11.01
C ALA A 125 -5.52 -8.85 -10.24
N SER A 126 -6.51 -9.66 -9.89
CA SER A 126 -6.27 -10.98 -9.32
C SER A 126 -7.21 -12.00 -9.91
N PHE A 127 -6.77 -13.24 -9.98
CA PHE A 127 -7.60 -14.38 -10.37
C PHE A 127 -7.44 -15.57 -9.42
N THR A 128 -8.48 -16.41 -9.36
CA THR A 128 -8.56 -17.57 -8.48
C THR A 128 -8.58 -18.85 -9.30
N ASN A 129 -7.43 -19.48 -9.47
CA ASN A 129 -7.42 -20.74 -10.19
C ASN A 129 -7.87 -21.90 -9.29
N THR A 130 -8.99 -22.53 -9.66
CA THR A 130 -9.60 -23.65 -8.95
C THR A 130 -9.26 -25.00 -9.58
N PHE A 131 -8.82 -25.94 -8.74
CA PHE A 131 -8.66 -27.36 -9.06
C PHE A 131 -9.81 -28.14 -8.43
N ALA A 132 -10.46 -29.00 -9.22
CA ALA A 132 -11.54 -29.88 -8.76
C ALA A 132 -11.21 -31.34 -9.03
N ALA A 133 -11.65 -32.23 -8.15
CA ALA A 133 -11.45 -33.67 -8.27
C ALA A 133 -12.72 -34.41 -7.86
N SER A 134 -13.04 -35.53 -8.53
CA SER A 134 -14.22 -36.36 -8.24
C SER A 134 -13.90 -37.85 -8.10
N TRP A 135 -14.71 -38.54 -7.31
CA TRP A 135 -14.66 -39.99 -7.10
C TRP A 135 -16.08 -40.53 -6.88
N ASP A 136 -16.22 -41.84 -6.62
CA ASP A 136 -17.52 -42.54 -6.60
C ASP A 136 -18.56 -41.94 -5.64
N SER A 137 -18.13 -41.28 -4.56
CA SER A 137 -19.01 -40.79 -3.50
C SER A 137 -18.89 -39.29 -3.20
N GLY A 138 -18.13 -38.53 -3.99
CA GLY A 138 -17.95 -37.10 -3.71
C GLY A 138 -17.06 -36.32 -4.67
N THR A 139 -16.89 -35.05 -4.33
CA THR A 139 -16.06 -34.08 -5.03
C THR A 139 -15.34 -33.19 -4.03
N ALA A 140 -14.11 -32.78 -4.34
CA ALA A 140 -13.35 -31.83 -3.55
C ALA A 140 -12.71 -30.77 -4.44
N GLN A 141 -12.50 -29.57 -3.88
CA GLN A 141 -11.92 -28.43 -4.59
C GLN A 141 -10.84 -27.75 -3.76
N SER A 142 -9.81 -27.24 -4.43
CA SER A 142 -8.80 -26.36 -3.84
C SER A 142 -8.43 -25.28 -4.84
N SER A 143 -8.29 -24.06 -4.36
CA SER A 143 -7.95 -22.92 -5.21
C SER A 143 -6.66 -22.25 -4.77
N VAL A 144 -6.03 -21.54 -5.71
CA VAL A 144 -4.92 -20.63 -5.44
C VAL A 144 -5.26 -19.26 -5.99
N ARG A 145 -4.80 -18.21 -5.31
CA ARG A 145 -4.96 -16.83 -5.75
C ARG A 145 -3.67 -16.32 -6.39
N VAL A 146 -3.76 -15.74 -7.57
CA VAL A 146 -2.66 -15.04 -8.23
C VAL A 146 -3.03 -13.57 -8.34
N ASN A 147 -2.18 -12.69 -7.79
CA ASN A 147 -2.32 -11.25 -7.90
C ASN A 147 -1.32 -10.77 -8.96
N CYS A 148 -1.83 -10.27 -10.07
CA CYS A 148 -1.05 -9.60 -11.11
C CYS A 148 -0.81 -8.17 -10.65
N MET A 149 0.45 -7.80 -10.45
CA MET A 149 0.82 -6.44 -10.08
C MET A 149 1.49 -5.79 -11.28
N PRO A 150 1.09 -4.58 -11.71
CA PRO A 150 1.79 -3.86 -12.76
C PRO A 150 3.23 -3.62 -12.32
N ASP A 151 4.17 -3.64 -13.28
CA ASP A 151 5.61 -3.47 -13.05
C ASP A 151 5.91 -2.50 -11.90
N ASN A 152 6.76 -2.91 -10.95
CA ASN A 152 7.31 -2.20 -9.77
C ASN A 152 7.05 -0.69 -9.67
N ARG A 153 5.80 -0.27 -9.53
CA ARG A 153 5.43 1.14 -9.36
C ARG A 153 5.10 1.40 -7.92
N PHE A 154 5.50 2.56 -7.43
CA PHE A 154 5.04 3.05 -6.15
C PHE A 154 3.53 3.27 -6.21
N THR A 155 2.88 3.05 -5.07
CA THR A 155 1.49 3.45 -4.93
C THR A 155 1.43 4.97 -4.83
N CYS A 156 0.57 5.60 -5.62
CA CYS A 156 0.26 7.01 -5.41
C CYS A 156 -0.65 7.13 -4.19
N ASP A 157 -0.02 7.38 -3.05
CA ASP A 157 -0.65 7.69 -1.77
C ASP A 157 0.15 8.80 -1.06
N ASP A 158 -0.14 9.02 0.22
CA ASP A 158 0.48 10.08 1.01
C ASP A 158 1.92 9.73 1.48
N THR A 159 2.56 8.67 0.97
CA THR A 159 3.92 8.32 1.38
C THR A 159 4.92 9.43 1.03
N LEU A 160 5.74 9.82 2.02
CA LEU A 160 6.88 10.72 1.83
C LEU A 160 8.13 9.89 1.52
N TYR A 161 8.58 9.92 0.27
CA TYR A 161 9.86 9.36 -0.12
C TYR A 161 10.94 10.43 0.07
N TYR A 162 12.01 10.06 0.75
CA TYR A 162 13.15 10.91 1.04
C TYR A 162 14.40 10.33 0.37
N SER A 163 15.02 11.11 -0.51
CA SER A 163 16.32 10.76 -1.07
C SER A 163 17.42 11.62 -0.50
N ASP A 164 18.53 11.00 -0.13
CA ASP A 164 19.74 11.68 0.32
C ASP A 164 20.98 11.11 -0.36
N SER A 165 21.82 11.99 -0.92
CA SER A 165 23.11 11.60 -1.50
C SER A 165 24.26 11.83 -0.53
N GLY A 166 25.18 10.86 -0.41
CA GLY A 166 26.38 10.98 0.42
C GLY A 166 27.34 12.07 -0.08
N LEU A 167 28.08 12.75 0.81
CA LEU A 167 29.09 13.80 0.50
C LEU A 167 29.96 13.48 -0.73
N GLY A 168 29.57 13.96 -1.92
CA GLY A 168 30.33 13.78 -3.16
C GLY A 168 30.55 12.33 -3.59
N LEU A 169 29.84 11.38 -2.98
CA LEU A 169 29.88 9.97 -3.39
C LEU A 169 28.78 9.73 -4.41
N PRO A 170 29.01 8.85 -5.40
CA PRO A 170 28.03 8.57 -6.45
C PRO A 170 26.86 7.72 -5.93
N ASN A 171 26.51 7.80 -4.64
CA ASN A 171 25.48 6.98 -4.04
C ASN A 171 24.35 7.84 -3.49
N THR A 172 23.13 7.54 -3.94
CA THR A 172 21.90 8.15 -3.41
C THR A 172 21.08 7.07 -2.75
N ARG A 173 20.72 7.28 -1.49
CA ARG A 173 19.80 6.43 -0.75
C ARG A 173 18.39 6.96 -0.92
N LEU A 174 17.44 6.05 -1.08
CA LEU A 174 16.01 6.32 -1.03
C LEU A 174 15.41 5.65 0.21
N SER A 175 14.62 6.39 0.96
CA SER A 175 13.95 5.93 2.18
C SER A 175 12.49 6.39 2.18
N GLU A 176 11.63 5.69 2.90
CA GLU A 176 10.31 6.20 3.30
C GLU A 176 10.46 6.97 4.62
N MET A 177 9.83 8.14 4.73
CA MET A 177 9.79 8.94 5.95
C MET A 177 8.42 8.83 6.61
N ASP A 178 8.42 8.47 7.91
CA ASP A 178 7.24 8.61 8.76
C ASP A 178 7.06 10.09 9.15
N PRO A 179 6.00 10.79 8.74
CA PRO A 179 5.78 12.20 9.05
C PRO A 179 5.56 12.48 10.54
N ALA A 180 5.10 11.50 11.33
CA ALA A 180 4.84 11.68 12.75
C ALA A 180 6.12 11.64 13.59
N THR A 181 7.14 10.93 13.12
CA THR A 181 8.40 10.73 13.85
C THR A 181 9.63 11.22 13.10
N ALA A 182 9.49 11.58 11.82
CA ALA A 182 10.58 11.81 10.86
C ALA A 182 11.59 10.64 10.81
N ALA A 183 11.17 9.43 11.19
CA ALA A 183 11.98 8.23 11.08
C ALA A 183 12.11 7.80 9.61
N LEU A 184 13.31 7.39 9.22
CA LEU A 184 13.61 6.93 7.86
C LEU A 184 13.68 5.40 7.82
N THR A 185 12.88 4.80 6.95
CA THR A 185 12.95 3.38 6.61
C THR A 185 13.65 3.23 5.27
N PRO A 186 14.88 2.66 5.21
CA PRO A 186 15.61 2.52 3.96
C PRO A 186 14.86 1.63 2.97
N LEU A 187 14.74 2.09 1.72
CA LEU A 187 14.12 1.35 0.63
C LEU A 187 15.18 0.84 -0.34
N ALA A 188 16.10 1.69 -0.79
CA ALA A 188 17.17 1.30 -1.69
C ALA A 188 18.40 2.21 -1.62
N ASN A 189 19.49 1.74 -2.22
CA ASN A 189 20.68 2.52 -2.50
C ASN A 189 21.03 2.39 -3.98
N ALA A 190 21.17 3.52 -4.66
CA ALA A 190 21.59 3.59 -6.04
C ALA A 190 23.04 4.03 -6.13
N SER A 191 23.84 3.40 -6.98
CA SER A 191 25.19 3.87 -7.36
C SER A 191 25.12 5.00 -8.40
N MET A 192 24.23 5.96 -8.17
CA MET A 192 24.09 7.18 -8.96
C MET A 192 23.91 8.41 -8.06
N PHE A 193 24.44 9.56 -8.49
CA PHE A 193 24.20 10.86 -7.85
C PHE A 193 23.06 11.59 -8.55
N TYR A 194 21.84 11.41 -8.06
CA TYR A 194 20.66 12.10 -8.58
C TYR A 194 20.07 13.08 -7.57
N GLY A 195 19.28 14.02 -8.05
CA GLY A 195 18.51 14.96 -7.22
C GLY A 195 17.22 15.39 -7.93
N ALA A 196 16.54 16.39 -7.37
CA ALA A 196 15.26 16.90 -7.88
C ALA A 196 14.15 15.82 -7.91
N THR A 197 14.15 14.87 -6.98
CA THR A 197 13.20 13.74 -7.05
C THR A 197 11.75 14.19 -7.09
N ALA A 198 10.94 13.59 -7.96
CA ALA A 198 9.52 13.90 -8.05
C ALA A 198 8.70 12.66 -8.40
N PHE A 199 7.60 12.44 -7.68
CA PHE A 199 6.69 11.33 -7.95
C PHE A 199 5.78 11.66 -9.13
N ASN A 200 5.72 10.78 -10.14
CA ASN A 200 4.76 10.92 -11.22
C ASN A 200 3.47 10.14 -10.92
N HIS A 201 2.42 10.88 -10.57
CA HIS A 201 1.10 10.34 -10.24
C HIS A 201 0.42 9.59 -11.41
N LEU A 202 0.86 9.80 -12.65
CA LEU A 202 0.27 9.13 -13.83
C LEU A 202 0.79 7.70 -14.04
N ASP A 203 2.05 7.44 -13.69
CA ASP A 203 2.67 6.14 -13.93
C ASP A 203 3.17 5.43 -12.67
N GLY A 204 3.27 6.11 -11.53
CA GLY A 204 3.69 5.55 -10.25
C GLY A 204 5.21 5.39 -10.09
N TYR A 205 6.03 6.10 -10.88
CA TYR A 205 7.48 6.12 -10.69
C TYR A 205 7.95 7.43 -10.06
N ILE A 206 9.10 7.38 -9.39
CA ILE A 206 9.83 8.60 -9.01
C ILE A 206 10.81 8.92 -10.14
N TYR A 207 10.85 10.19 -10.55
CA TYR A 207 11.79 10.69 -11.55
C TYR A 207 12.80 11.62 -10.88
N ALA A 208 14.01 11.67 -11.42
CA ALA A 208 15.08 12.51 -10.93
C ALA A 208 16.00 12.95 -12.07
N ILE A 209 16.89 13.90 -11.79
CA ILE A 209 17.99 14.27 -12.69
C ILE A 209 19.27 13.62 -12.19
N ASP A 210 19.95 12.86 -13.06
CA ASP A 210 21.33 12.46 -12.83
C ASP A 210 22.21 13.72 -12.89
N ASN A 211 22.78 14.07 -11.73
CA ASN A 211 23.59 15.27 -11.54
C ASN A 211 25.08 15.01 -11.83
N ALA A 212 25.46 13.84 -12.36
CA ALA A 212 26.82 13.57 -12.81
C ALA A 212 27.34 14.62 -13.82
N LEU A 213 28.67 14.79 -13.85
CA LEU A 213 29.35 15.83 -14.64
C LEU A 213 29.44 15.52 -16.15
N LEU A 214 29.17 14.28 -16.57
CA LEU A 214 29.35 13.82 -17.96
C LEU A 214 28.09 13.98 -18.84
N GLY A 215 27.11 14.75 -18.38
CA GLY A 215 25.84 14.98 -19.06
C GLY A 215 24.67 14.80 -18.10
N LYS A 216 23.55 15.49 -18.36
CA LYS A 216 22.32 15.30 -17.58
C LYS A 216 21.47 14.25 -18.25
N SER A 217 20.90 13.36 -17.43
CA SER A 217 19.95 12.36 -17.90
C SER A 217 18.72 12.39 -17.01
N LEU A 218 17.57 12.14 -17.64
CA LEU A 218 16.36 11.79 -16.91
C LEU A 218 16.51 10.36 -16.41
N VAL A 219 16.29 10.15 -15.12
CA VAL A 219 16.27 8.81 -14.53
C VAL A 219 14.95 8.55 -13.86
N ARG A 220 14.57 7.28 -13.83
CA ARG A 220 13.34 6.77 -13.26
C ARG A 220 13.66 5.71 -12.22
N ILE A 221 13.06 5.82 -11.05
CA ILE A 221 13.21 4.95 -9.90
C ILE A 221 11.91 4.18 -9.71
N ASP A 222 12.01 2.85 -9.61
CA ASP A 222 10.90 1.92 -9.39
C ASP A 222 10.65 1.66 -7.88
N ALA A 223 9.58 0.96 -7.52
CA ALA A 223 9.20 0.68 -6.14
C ALA A 223 10.21 -0.19 -5.36
N ASN A 224 11.13 -0.88 -6.04
CA ASN A 224 12.25 -1.58 -5.41
C ASN A 224 13.49 -0.68 -5.32
N GLY A 225 13.36 0.57 -5.73
CA GLY A 225 14.42 1.58 -5.80
C GLY A 225 15.46 1.31 -6.88
N VAL A 226 15.12 0.50 -7.90
CA VAL A 226 15.98 0.31 -9.07
C VAL A 226 15.94 1.56 -9.93
N VAL A 227 17.12 2.13 -10.20
CA VAL A 227 17.26 3.32 -11.04
C VAL A 227 17.54 2.93 -12.48
N THR A 228 16.75 3.47 -13.40
CA THR A 228 16.86 3.26 -14.85
C THR A 228 17.01 4.59 -15.56
N THR A 229 17.97 4.69 -16.48
CA THR A 229 18.11 5.88 -17.33
C THR A 229 17.02 5.88 -18.39
N VAL A 230 16.22 6.94 -18.44
CA VAL A 230 15.19 7.14 -19.46
C VAL A 230 15.82 7.66 -20.75
N GLY A 231 16.70 8.67 -20.63
CA GLY A 231 17.40 9.27 -21.77
C GLY A 231 18.21 10.49 -21.39
N PRO A 232 19.10 10.95 -22.29
CA PRO A 232 19.89 12.17 -22.09
C PRO A 232 19.01 13.42 -22.22
N LEU A 233 19.37 14.47 -21.48
CA LEU A 233 18.76 15.81 -21.52
C LEU A 233 19.82 16.85 -21.94
N PRO A 234 20.24 16.86 -23.23
CA PRO A 234 21.34 17.70 -23.70
C PRO A 234 21.08 19.20 -23.60
N GLU A 235 19.81 19.62 -23.51
CA GLU A 235 19.42 21.02 -23.35
C GLU A 235 19.63 21.54 -21.92
N LEU A 236 19.77 20.64 -20.94
CA LEU A 236 20.10 21.04 -19.57
C LEU A 236 21.59 21.36 -19.45
N ASN A 237 21.89 22.45 -18.75
CA ASN A 237 23.27 22.85 -18.49
C ASN A 237 24.01 21.79 -17.67
N ILE A 238 25.08 21.22 -18.25
CA ILE A 238 25.90 20.17 -17.64
C ILE A 238 26.61 20.61 -16.35
N LEU A 239 26.90 21.91 -16.21
CA LEU A 239 27.57 22.50 -15.04
C LEU A 239 26.60 22.84 -13.92
N SER A 240 25.29 22.68 -14.13
CA SER A 240 24.27 22.92 -13.12
C SER A 240 24.04 21.66 -12.29
N THR A 241 23.74 21.85 -11.01
CA THR A 241 23.14 20.83 -10.16
C THR A 241 21.65 21.13 -10.05
N TYR A 242 20.81 20.23 -10.53
CA TYR A 242 19.36 20.34 -10.39
C TYR A 242 18.99 19.73 -9.05
N ARG A 243 18.68 20.61 -8.09
CA ARG A 243 18.33 20.21 -6.72
C ARG A 243 16.83 20.07 -6.53
N ALA A 244 16.03 20.95 -7.11
CA ALA A 244 14.58 20.97 -6.89
C ALA A 244 13.83 20.41 -8.10
N GLY A 245 12.80 19.61 -7.84
CA GLY A 245 11.95 19.05 -8.89
C GLY A 245 10.56 18.67 -8.40
N THR A 246 9.56 18.77 -9.28
CA THR A 246 8.18 18.33 -9.00
C THR A 246 7.48 17.92 -10.29
N VAL A 247 6.57 16.95 -10.22
CA VAL A 247 5.67 16.62 -11.35
C VAL A 247 4.40 17.45 -11.21
N LEU A 248 4.05 18.21 -12.24
CA LEU A 248 2.85 19.04 -12.30
C LEU A 248 1.60 18.19 -12.57
N GLN A 249 0.42 18.77 -12.41
CA GLN A 249 -0.87 18.08 -12.61
C GLN A 249 -1.02 17.47 -14.01
N ASP A 250 -0.39 18.05 -15.03
CA ASP A 250 -0.40 17.53 -16.41
C ASP A 250 0.61 16.39 -16.67
N GLY A 251 1.33 15.95 -15.64
CA GLY A 251 2.34 14.89 -15.73
C GLY A 251 3.70 15.36 -16.25
N THR A 252 3.89 16.66 -16.52
CA THR A 252 5.20 17.18 -16.89
C THR A 252 6.08 17.41 -15.66
N TYR A 253 7.37 17.19 -15.82
CA TYR A 253 8.35 17.32 -14.74
C TYR A 253 9.03 18.67 -14.80
N LEU A 254 8.86 19.47 -13.76
CA LEU A 254 9.53 20.75 -13.57
C LEU A 254 10.81 20.53 -12.77
N VAL A 255 11.93 21.05 -13.28
CA VAL A 255 13.23 21.03 -12.59
C VAL A 255 13.83 22.42 -12.50
N TYR A 256 14.65 22.62 -11.48
CA TYR A 256 15.23 23.91 -11.16
C TYR A 256 16.67 23.79 -10.65
N ALA A 257 17.52 24.66 -11.19
CA ALA A 257 18.89 24.87 -10.76
C ALA A 257 19.09 26.34 -10.44
N GLY A 258 18.96 26.69 -9.16
CA GLY A 258 19.03 28.07 -8.68
C GLY A 258 20.44 28.62 -8.50
N PRO A 259 20.55 29.86 -7.97
CA PRO A 259 21.81 30.45 -7.54
C PRO A 259 22.55 29.53 -6.57
N GLY A 260 23.87 29.44 -6.70
CA GLY A 260 24.71 28.52 -5.91
C GLY A 260 24.72 27.08 -6.43
N SER A 261 23.73 26.67 -7.22
CA SER A 261 23.69 25.36 -7.91
C SER A 261 23.94 25.47 -9.43
N SER A 262 23.96 26.69 -9.97
CA SER A 262 24.31 26.98 -11.36
C SER A 262 24.98 28.36 -11.48
N LEU A 263 25.89 28.51 -12.46
CA LEU A 263 26.43 29.83 -12.85
C LEU A 263 25.35 30.72 -13.49
N ILE A 264 24.43 30.10 -14.22
CA ILE A 264 23.26 30.75 -14.81
C ILE A 264 22.06 30.00 -14.29
N PRO A 265 21.31 30.55 -13.32
CA PRO A 265 20.13 29.89 -12.78
C PRO A 265 19.13 29.59 -13.90
N THR A 266 18.61 28.36 -13.94
CA THR A 266 17.68 27.91 -14.98
C THR A 266 16.58 27.03 -14.41
N TYR A 267 15.45 27.01 -15.10
CA TYR A 267 14.39 26.03 -14.91
C TYR A 267 14.05 25.35 -16.24
N ALA A 268 13.48 24.15 -16.18
CA ALA A 268 13.01 23.44 -17.36
C ALA A 268 11.77 22.60 -17.04
N ARG A 269 10.89 22.46 -18.03
CA ARG A 269 9.81 21.47 -18.03
C ARG A 269 10.17 20.35 -18.98
N ILE A 270 10.00 19.11 -18.53
CA ILE A 270 10.40 17.89 -19.22
C ILE A 270 9.16 17.01 -19.42
N ASN A 271 9.04 16.45 -20.62
CA ASN A 271 8.05 15.42 -20.89
C ASN A 271 8.63 14.08 -20.45
N LEU A 272 8.03 13.48 -19.42
CA LEU A 272 8.51 12.21 -18.85
C LEU A 272 8.31 11.01 -19.79
N SER A 273 7.31 11.05 -20.68
CA SER A 273 7.04 9.96 -21.62
C SER A 273 8.05 9.89 -22.77
N THR A 274 8.57 11.05 -23.19
CA THR A 274 9.54 11.15 -24.30
C THR A 274 10.97 11.41 -23.83
N GLY A 275 11.16 11.81 -22.57
CA GLY A 275 12.48 12.19 -22.04
C GLY A 275 13.05 13.45 -22.66
N THR A 276 12.21 14.42 -23.06
CA THR A 276 12.64 15.63 -23.77
C THR A 276 12.26 16.91 -23.04
N VAL A 277 13.09 17.96 -23.14
CA VAL A 277 12.76 19.29 -22.61
C VAL A 277 11.66 19.94 -23.47
N ILE A 278 10.55 20.31 -22.84
CA ILE A 278 9.39 21.00 -23.45
C ILE A 278 9.65 22.51 -23.51
N SER A 279 10.11 23.08 -22.41
CA SER A 279 10.43 24.49 -22.27
C SER A 279 11.53 24.68 -21.23
N SER A 280 12.29 25.76 -21.36
CA SER A 280 13.28 26.17 -20.36
C SER A 280 13.43 27.68 -20.37
N GLY A 281 13.97 28.23 -19.27
CA GLY A 281 14.17 29.66 -19.13
C GLY A 281 15.14 30.02 -18.01
N PRO A 282 15.56 31.29 -17.95
CA PRO A 282 16.35 31.78 -16.83
C PRO A 282 15.51 31.75 -15.55
N ALA A 283 16.16 31.39 -14.44
CA ALA A 283 15.57 31.52 -13.10
C ALA A 283 16.03 32.83 -12.41
N PRO A 284 15.26 33.35 -11.45
CA PRO A 284 15.63 34.53 -10.67
C PRO A 284 16.95 34.32 -9.91
N SER A 285 17.80 35.34 -9.89
CA SER A 285 19.10 35.31 -9.22
C SER A 285 19.03 35.42 -7.68
N LEU A 286 17.86 35.75 -7.13
CA LEU A 286 17.62 35.90 -5.68
C LEU A 286 16.65 34.85 -5.12
N ALA A 287 16.42 33.76 -5.85
CA ALA A 287 15.59 32.65 -5.40
C ALA A 287 16.48 31.45 -5.13
N VAL A 288 16.94 31.23 -3.90
CA VAL A 288 17.68 29.99 -3.59
C VAL A 288 16.66 29.00 -3.04
N LEU A 289 16.18 28.12 -3.93
CA LEU A 289 15.25 27.04 -3.61
C LEU A 289 16.01 25.71 -3.70
N LEU A 290 16.29 25.09 -2.55
CA LEU A 290 16.94 23.78 -2.52
C LEU A 290 15.96 22.67 -2.91
N ASP A 291 14.69 22.83 -2.59
CA ASP A 291 13.60 21.98 -3.06
C ASP A 291 12.26 22.76 -3.16
N PHE A 292 11.29 22.21 -3.88
CA PHE A 292 9.92 22.70 -3.95
C PHE A 292 8.93 21.57 -4.26
N ALA A 293 7.65 21.83 -4.04
CA ALA A 293 6.60 20.90 -4.44
C ALA A 293 5.38 21.63 -4.99
N VAL A 294 4.61 20.95 -5.84
CA VAL A 294 3.32 21.44 -6.33
C VAL A 294 2.21 21.13 -5.33
N ASN A 295 1.40 22.13 -5.01
CA ASN A 295 0.23 21.98 -4.16
C ASN A 295 -0.93 21.38 -4.98
N PRO A 296 -1.55 20.28 -4.54
CA PRO A 296 -2.62 19.65 -5.29
C PRO A 296 -3.95 20.40 -5.29
N ILE A 297 -4.11 21.41 -4.44
CA ILE A 297 -5.35 22.17 -4.31
C ILE A 297 -5.42 23.35 -5.29
N ASP A 298 -4.31 24.09 -5.43
CA ASP A 298 -4.25 25.31 -6.26
C ASP A 298 -3.32 25.18 -7.48
N ASN A 299 -2.63 24.05 -7.63
CA ASN A 299 -1.66 23.75 -8.69
C ASN A 299 -0.46 24.72 -8.75
N LEU A 300 -0.19 25.47 -7.67
CA LEU A 300 0.97 26.34 -7.58
C LEU A 300 2.16 25.59 -6.97
N VAL A 301 3.37 26.02 -7.32
CA VAL A 301 4.61 25.43 -6.80
C VAL A 301 5.12 26.28 -5.63
N TYR A 302 5.43 25.63 -4.52
CA TYR A 302 5.88 26.28 -3.29
C TYR A 302 7.25 25.74 -2.85
N GLY A 303 8.10 26.64 -2.38
CA GLY A 303 9.40 26.32 -1.80
C GLY A 303 9.81 27.39 -0.80
N TYR A 304 10.88 27.15 -0.05
CA TYR A 304 11.45 28.14 0.85
C TYR A 304 12.64 28.81 0.17
N ASN A 305 12.66 30.15 0.17
CA ASN A 305 13.73 30.95 -0.41
C ASN A 305 14.79 31.25 0.64
N ASP A 306 15.91 30.56 0.58
CA ASP A 306 17.04 30.72 1.52
C ASP A 306 17.68 32.12 1.46
N THR A 307 17.44 32.90 0.40
CA THR A 307 17.99 34.26 0.27
C THR A 307 17.14 35.30 1.00
N THR A 308 15.82 35.23 0.84
CA THR A 308 14.89 36.18 1.46
C THR A 308 14.32 35.68 2.78
N HIS A 309 14.63 34.42 3.11
CA HIS A 309 14.17 33.67 4.25
C HIS A 309 12.65 33.59 4.33
N ARG A 310 11.96 33.50 3.20
CA ARG A 310 10.49 33.48 3.15
C ARG A 310 9.99 32.27 2.38
N LEU A 311 8.75 31.89 2.65
CA LEU A 311 8.04 30.99 1.77
C LEU A 311 7.83 31.71 0.43
N THR A 312 8.04 31.01 -0.68
CA THR A 312 7.85 31.55 -2.02
C THR A 312 6.91 30.70 -2.84
N ARG A 313 6.17 31.36 -3.73
CA ARG A 313 5.51 30.74 -4.88
C ARG A 313 6.43 30.80 -6.09
N PHE A 314 6.50 29.73 -6.86
CA PHE A 314 7.21 29.66 -8.14
C PHE A 314 6.20 29.48 -9.28
N ASP A 315 6.34 30.28 -10.32
CA ASP A 315 5.52 30.18 -11.53
C ASP A 315 6.22 29.27 -12.56
N PRO A 316 5.68 28.05 -12.84
CA PRO A 316 6.27 27.12 -13.79
C PRO A 316 6.25 27.59 -15.25
N ALA A 317 5.44 28.59 -15.59
CA ALA A 317 5.40 29.14 -16.94
C ALA A 317 6.51 30.17 -17.15
N THR A 318 6.73 31.06 -16.18
CA THR A 318 7.64 32.21 -16.31
C THR A 318 8.97 32.08 -15.57
N GLY A 319 9.07 31.13 -14.64
CA GLY A 319 10.22 30.98 -13.74
C GLY A 319 10.25 32.00 -12.59
N ASN A 320 9.31 32.94 -12.54
CA ASN A 320 9.29 33.98 -11.52
C ASN A 320 8.92 33.43 -10.13
N THR A 321 9.43 34.10 -9.10
CA THR A 321 9.10 33.81 -7.71
C THR A 321 8.37 34.96 -7.04
N THR A 322 7.55 34.66 -6.04
CA THR A 322 6.86 35.66 -5.21
C THR A 322 6.88 35.21 -3.76
N ASP A 323 7.68 35.90 -2.95
CA ASP A 323 7.82 35.65 -1.52
C ASP A 323 6.62 36.16 -0.72
N PHE A 324 6.26 35.44 0.35
CA PHE A 324 5.19 35.83 1.27
C PHE A 324 5.39 35.20 2.67
N GLY A 325 4.53 35.57 3.62
CA GLY A 325 4.62 35.13 5.01
C GLY A 325 5.77 35.80 5.78
N PRO A 326 6.07 35.39 7.04
CA PRO A 326 7.13 35.99 7.86
C PRO A 326 8.54 35.65 7.33
N ILE A 327 9.54 36.43 7.78
CA ILE A 327 10.96 36.10 7.58
C ILE A 327 11.33 35.00 8.57
N GLY A 328 11.66 33.82 8.06
CA GLY A 328 12.11 32.65 8.78
C GLY A 328 11.07 32.11 9.78
N PRO A 329 11.22 30.86 10.23
CA PRO A 329 10.62 30.49 11.50
C PRO A 329 11.32 31.28 12.64
N PRO A 330 10.64 31.53 13.76
CA PRO A 330 11.28 32.12 14.92
C PRO A 330 12.30 31.14 15.52
N ASP A 331 13.49 31.64 15.81
CA ASP A 331 14.53 30.90 16.54
C ASP A 331 14.08 30.62 17.98
N GLY A 332 14.28 29.39 18.44
CA GLY A 332 13.79 28.94 19.74
C GLY A 332 14.53 29.54 20.94
N LEU A 333 15.74 30.08 20.75
CA LEU A 333 16.52 30.71 21.83
C LEU A 333 16.24 32.21 21.94
N THR A 334 16.11 32.89 20.81
CA THR A 334 16.03 34.36 20.74
C THR A 334 14.62 34.88 20.43
N GLY A 335 13.75 34.05 19.86
CA GLY A 335 12.45 34.45 19.33
C GLY A 335 12.52 35.33 18.08
N LEU A 336 13.72 35.59 17.56
CA LEU A 336 13.94 36.39 16.36
C LEU A 336 13.87 35.53 15.09
N PRO A 337 13.61 36.12 13.91
CA PRO A 337 13.74 35.42 12.63
C PRO A 337 15.05 34.65 12.46
N ALA A 338 14.96 33.34 12.21
CA ALA A 338 16.12 32.50 11.94
C ALA A 338 16.63 32.70 10.49
N LEU A 339 17.50 33.69 10.28
CA LEU A 339 18.13 33.97 8.97
C LEU A 339 19.15 32.90 8.52
N TYR A 340 19.33 31.85 9.30
CA TYR A 340 20.18 30.69 8.99
C TYR A 340 19.36 29.41 8.82
N PHE A 341 18.02 29.51 8.88
CA PHE A 341 17.17 28.38 8.57
C PHE A 341 17.38 27.97 7.11
N THR A 342 17.60 26.68 6.91
CA THR A 342 17.71 26.06 5.60
C THR A 342 16.62 25.01 5.48
N ALA A 343 15.93 25.00 4.34
CA ALA A 343 14.96 23.98 3.97
C ALA A 343 15.53 23.17 2.82
N THR A 344 15.78 21.87 3.03
CA THR A 344 16.46 21.04 2.03
C THR A 344 15.51 20.17 1.22
N ALA A 345 14.35 19.78 1.77
CA ALA A 345 13.37 18.95 1.07
C ALA A 345 11.95 19.49 1.27
N ALA A 346 11.10 19.37 0.26
CA ALA A 346 9.73 19.91 0.27
C ALA A 346 8.73 18.96 -0.41
N ALA A 347 7.56 18.75 0.20
CA ALA A 347 6.51 17.88 -0.34
C ALA A 347 5.12 18.34 0.06
N PHE A 348 4.12 18.03 -0.77
CA PHE A 348 2.72 18.10 -0.41
C PHE A 348 2.13 16.71 -0.21
N ASP A 349 1.23 16.59 0.75
CA ASP A 349 0.30 15.47 0.78
C ASP A 349 -0.94 15.74 -0.08
N ALA A 350 -1.76 14.71 -0.28
CA ALA A 350 -2.98 14.83 -1.07
C ALA A 350 -4.01 15.80 -0.47
N ALA A 351 -3.94 16.07 0.83
CA ALA A 351 -4.80 17.01 1.52
C ALA A 351 -4.33 18.48 1.38
N GLY A 352 -3.15 18.71 0.79
CA GLY A 352 -2.55 20.03 0.64
C GLY A 352 -1.75 20.50 1.85
N THR A 353 -1.41 19.61 2.78
CA THR A 353 -0.45 19.92 3.85
C THR A 353 0.94 20.04 3.24
N PHE A 354 1.60 21.18 3.46
CA PHE A 354 2.96 21.39 3.00
C PHE A 354 3.97 20.97 4.05
N TYR A 355 4.83 20.01 3.71
CA TYR A 355 5.92 19.52 4.54
C TYR A 355 7.25 20.06 4.04
N VAL A 356 8.08 20.50 4.99
CA VAL A 356 9.44 20.98 4.72
C VAL A 356 10.40 20.32 5.71
N TYR A 357 11.49 19.72 5.21
CA TYR A 357 12.58 19.25 6.05
C TYR A 357 13.69 20.30 6.10
N GLY A 358 14.10 20.68 7.30
CA GLY A 358 15.03 21.80 7.49
C GLY A 358 15.76 21.82 8.83
N SER A 359 16.44 22.94 9.08
CA SER A 359 17.22 23.17 10.30
C SER A 359 16.36 23.11 11.57
N ASP A 360 16.84 22.42 12.61
CA ASP A 360 16.32 22.55 13.97
C ASP A 360 16.69 23.92 14.53
N LEU A 361 15.68 24.63 15.03
CA LEU A 361 15.85 25.96 15.59
C LEU A 361 15.84 25.95 17.13
N THR A 362 15.99 24.77 17.73
CA THR A 362 16.16 24.62 19.16
C THR A 362 17.63 24.42 19.51
N GLY A 363 18.17 25.29 20.37
CA GLY A 363 19.56 25.20 20.84
C GLY A 363 20.57 25.99 19.99
N LEU A 364 21.85 25.83 20.32
CA LEU A 364 22.96 26.64 19.77
C LEU A 364 23.48 26.13 18.42
N VAL A 365 23.11 24.91 18.03
CA VAL A 365 23.50 24.27 16.76
C VAL A 365 22.23 23.96 16.01
N HIS A 366 22.20 24.24 14.71
CA HIS A 366 21.01 24.15 13.88
C HIS A 366 21.16 23.06 12.80
N PRO A 367 21.20 21.76 13.19
CA PRO A 367 21.32 20.66 12.23
C PRO A 367 20.07 20.57 11.36
N VAL A 368 20.21 20.15 10.11
CA VAL A 368 19.07 19.82 9.25
C VAL A 368 18.49 18.47 9.68
N ASN A 369 17.46 18.46 10.50
CA ASN A 369 16.88 17.22 11.04
C ASN A 369 15.42 17.37 11.51
N THR A 370 14.74 18.45 11.12
CA THR A 370 13.39 18.74 11.62
C THR A 370 12.42 18.80 10.46
N LEU A 371 11.32 18.05 10.58
CA LEU A 371 10.18 18.12 9.69
C LEU A 371 9.21 19.18 10.21
N TYR A 372 8.81 20.08 9.33
CA TYR A 372 7.86 21.14 9.59
C TYR A 372 6.61 20.94 8.73
N THR A 373 5.45 21.34 9.26
CA THR A 373 4.30 21.71 8.44
C THR A 373 4.24 23.21 8.26
N VAL A 374 3.75 23.67 7.10
CA VAL A 374 3.69 25.09 6.78
C VAL A 374 2.26 25.51 6.46
N ASN A 375 1.80 26.57 7.11
CA ASN A 375 0.51 27.17 6.81
C ASN A 375 0.64 28.07 5.57
N LEU A 376 0.09 27.66 4.42
CA LEU A 376 0.22 28.42 3.17
C LEU A 376 -0.50 29.77 3.14
N THR A 377 -1.44 30.04 4.06
CA THR A 377 -2.08 31.36 4.15
C THR A 377 -1.17 32.38 4.82
N THR A 378 -0.45 31.96 5.84
CA THR A 378 0.37 32.85 6.69
C THR A 378 1.86 32.72 6.44
N GLY A 379 2.32 31.62 5.82
CA GLY A 379 3.72 31.23 5.69
C GLY A 379 4.38 30.78 7.00
N ALA A 380 3.60 30.51 8.05
CA ALA A 380 4.13 30.10 9.35
C ALA A 380 4.51 28.61 9.38
N PHE A 381 5.66 28.31 9.97
CA PHE A 381 6.19 26.95 10.16
C PHE A 381 5.82 26.41 11.54
N THR A 382 5.44 25.14 11.59
CA THR A 382 5.16 24.39 12.84
C THR A 382 5.97 23.11 12.84
N VAL A 383 6.67 22.80 13.93
CA VAL A 383 7.42 21.55 14.05
C VAL A 383 6.43 20.38 14.05
N ALA A 384 6.60 19.45 13.12
CA ALA A 384 5.85 18.21 13.06
C ALA A 384 6.60 17.09 13.79
N ALA A 385 7.88 16.89 13.46
CA ALA A 385 8.70 15.83 14.03
C ALA A 385 10.20 16.15 13.92
N LYS A 386 11.03 15.41 14.67
CA LYS A 386 12.50 15.50 14.61
C LYS A 386 13.09 14.15 14.23
N GLY A 387 13.85 14.14 13.14
CA GLY A 387 14.43 12.95 12.55
C GLY A 387 15.95 12.88 12.69
N ALA A 388 16.56 12.07 11.84
CA ALA A 388 18.00 11.93 11.74
C ALA A 388 18.65 13.19 11.11
N VAL A 389 19.88 13.49 11.54
CA VAL A 389 20.64 14.60 10.98
C VAL A 389 21.01 14.32 9.52
N SER A 390 20.59 15.20 8.63
CA SER A 390 21.08 15.30 7.26
C SER A 390 22.49 15.85 7.29
N LEU A 391 23.34 15.28 6.43
CA LEU A 391 24.77 15.60 6.41
C LEU A 391 25.18 16.39 5.15
N ASN A 392 24.33 16.50 4.11
CA ASN A 392 24.84 16.64 2.74
C ASN A 392 24.15 17.71 1.86
N GLY A 393 23.00 18.26 2.24
CA GLY A 393 22.35 19.36 1.52
C GLY A 393 21.75 19.00 0.15
N ASN A 394 21.77 17.71 -0.23
CA ASN A 394 21.13 17.17 -1.44
C ASN A 394 20.05 16.17 -1.03
N GLU A 395 19.19 16.62 -0.13
CA GLU A 395 17.99 15.93 0.29
C GLU A 395 16.85 16.34 -0.63
N ASN A 396 15.98 15.41 -1.00
CA ASN A 396 14.76 15.75 -1.72
C ASN A 396 13.61 14.91 -1.19
N PHE A 397 12.42 15.49 -1.23
CA PHE A 397 11.22 14.70 -1.09
C PHE A 397 10.63 14.37 -2.45
N ALA A 398 10.00 13.20 -2.53
CA ALA A 398 8.99 12.90 -3.53
C ALA A 398 7.76 12.38 -2.79
N SER A 399 6.59 12.89 -3.15
CA SER A 399 5.29 12.42 -2.64
C SER A 399 4.30 12.47 -3.78
N CYS A 400 3.17 11.77 -3.68
CA CYS A 400 2.12 11.88 -4.70
C CYS A 400 1.13 12.99 -4.36
N PRO A 401 1.25 14.22 -4.91
CA PRO A 401 0.32 15.29 -4.60
C PRO A 401 -1.07 15.02 -5.19
N PHE A 402 -1.16 14.36 -6.35
CA PHE A 402 -2.42 14.18 -7.10
C PHE A 402 -2.91 12.72 -7.11
N PRO A 403 -3.33 12.12 -5.97
CA PRO A 403 -3.96 10.81 -6.04
C PRO A 403 -5.26 10.88 -6.81
N SER A 404 -5.57 9.79 -7.51
CA SER A 404 -6.85 9.67 -8.19
C SER A 404 -7.99 9.90 -7.19
N SER A 405 -9.05 10.60 -7.58
CA SER A 405 -10.21 10.83 -6.69
C SER A 405 -10.91 9.53 -6.25
N VAL A 406 -10.61 8.42 -6.93
CA VAL A 406 -10.99 7.04 -6.60
C VAL A 406 -10.11 6.46 -5.48
N GLN A 407 -8.92 7.00 -5.24
CA GLN A 407 -7.94 6.44 -4.30
C GLN A 407 -8.19 6.80 -2.83
N ALA A 408 -8.54 8.06 -2.53
CA ALA A 408 -8.66 8.56 -1.16
C ALA A 408 -9.88 8.03 -0.38
N LYS A 409 -10.92 7.52 -1.05
CA LYS A 409 -12.17 7.02 -0.42
C LYS A 409 -12.24 5.51 -0.23
N ASN A 410 -11.19 4.78 -0.58
CA ASN A 410 -11.19 3.31 -0.61
C ASN A 410 -10.15 2.70 0.34
N THR A 411 -9.56 3.47 1.26
CA THR A 411 -8.71 2.90 2.31
C THR A 411 -9.60 2.21 3.32
N THR A 412 -9.36 0.92 3.53
CA THR A 412 -10.08 0.09 4.49
C THR A 412 -9.09 -0.80 5.22
N ARG A 413 -9.50 -1.32 6.35
CA ARG A 413 -8.77 -2.28 7.15
C ARG A 413 -9.69 -3.41 7.53
N ASN A 414 -9.15 -4.62 7.55
CA ASN A 414 -9.93 -5.79 7.90
C ASN A 414 -10.06 -5.96 9.41
N GLU A 415 -10.84 -6.96 9.84
CA GLU A 415 -11.05 -7.24 11.25
C GLU A 415 -9.73 -7.56 12.00
N GLY A 416 -8.71 -8.09 11.32
CA GLY A 416 -7.41 -8.39 11.92
C GLY A 416 -6.64 -7.14 12.36
N TYR A 417 -6.74 -6.06 11.58
CA TYR A 417 -6.17 -4.77 11.94
C TYR A 417 -6.82 -4.21 13.21
N PHE A 418 -8.15 -4.09 13.23
CA PHE A 418 -8.87 -3.52 14.39
C PHE A 418 -8.80 -4.41 15.65
N LYS A 419 -8.56 -5.71 15.51
CA LYS A 419 -8.27 -6.62 16.65
C LYS A 419 -6.96 -6.30 17.38
N THR A 420 -6.04 -5.61 16.72
CA THR A 420 -4.68 -5.41 17.21
C THR A 420 -4.33 -3.94 17.40
N HIS A 421 -5.08 -2.99 16.83
CA HIS A 421 -4.81 -1.55 16.91
C HIS A 421 -5.89 -0.86 17.76
N GLU A 422 -5.65 -0.75 19.06
CA GLU A 422 -6.63 -0.24 20.03
C GLU A 422 -6.94 1.24 19.83
N GLU A 423 -5.92 2.05 19.55
CA GLU A 423 -6.07 3.48 19.35
C GLU A 423 -6.91 3.78 18.10
N ALA A 424 -6.77 2.96 17.04
CA ALA A 424 -7.65 3.03 15.88
C ALA A 424 -9.11 2.74 16.23
N LEU A 425 -9.37 1.68 17.01
CA LEU A 425 -10.72 1.33 17.43
C LEU A 425 -11.33 2.39 18.38
N SER A 426 -10.52 2.94 19.29
CA SER A 426 -10.91 4.04 20.17
C SER A 426 -11.28 5.30 19.38
N ALA A 427 -10.46 5.68 18.39
CA ALA A 427 -10.75 6.80 17.50
C ALA A 427 -12.05 6.60 16.71
N CYS A 428 -12.34 5.38 16.27
CA CYS A 428 -13.60 5.04 15.58
C CYS A 428 -14.82 5.29 16.47
N LEU A 429 -14.76 4.87 17.74
CA LEU A 429 -15.85 5.03 18.70
C LEU A 429 -16.04 6.52 19.06
N ALA A 430 -14.95 7.28 19.20
CA ALA A 430 -15.00 8.70 19.50
C ALA A 430 -15.64 9.55 18.38
N THR A 431 -15.47 9.14 17.12
CA THR A 431 -15.87 9.96 15.95
C THR A 431 -17.37 9.88 15.61
N GLY A 432 -18.08 8.81 15.98
CA GLY A 432 -19.45 8.60 15.49
C GLY A 432 -20.47 8.02 16.48
N GLY A 433 -20.12 7.93 17.77
CA GLY A 433 -21.01 7.41 18.82
C GLY A 433 -21.26 5.91 18.72
N ASP A 434 -22.32 5.45 19.39
CA ASP A 434 -22.73 4.03 19.47
C ASP A 434 -22.79 3.34 18.09
N ILE A 435 -22.40 2.06 18.04
CA ILE A 435 -22.48 1.22 16.83
C ILE A 435 -23.52 0.13 17.06
N ASP A 436 -24.61 0.19 16.28
CA ASP A 436 -25.72 -0.75 16.37
C ASP A 436 -25.50 -1.97 15.44
N LEU A 437 -25.36 -3.14 16.04
CA LEU A 437 -25.13 -4.43 15.36
C LEU A 437 -26.41 -5.29 15.34
N GLY A 438 -27.59 -4.67 15.41
CA GLY A 438 -28.88 -5.35 15.37
C GLY A 438 -29.07 -6.28 16.58
N LYS A 439 -29.56 -7.50 16.33
CA LYS A 439 -29.75 -8.54 17.37
C LYS A 439 -28.52 -8.87 18.21
N VAL A 440 -27.31 -8.58 17.74
CA VAL A 440 -26.08 -8.83 18.53
C VAL A 440 -25.90 -7.77 19.63
N GLY A 441 -26.54 -6.61 19.49
CA GLY A 441 -26.54 -5.53 20.46
C GLY A 441 -25.88 -4.25 19.95
N VAL A 442 -25.62 -3.33 20.88
CA VAL A 442 -25.01 -2.03 20.59
C VAL A 442 -23.65 -1.96 21.26
N VAL A 443 -22.63 -1.58 20.50
CA VAL A 443 -21.27 -1.33 20.99
C VAL A 443 -21.15 0.13 21.38
N ARG A 444 -20.85 0.39 22.66
CA ARG A 444 -20.73 1.74 23.25
C ARG A 444 -19.36 2.00 23.84
N SER A 445 -18.57 0.95 24.01
CA SER A 445 -17.31 0.98 24.73
C SER A 445 -16.25 0.17 23.99
N MET A 446 -15.01 0.43 24.37
CA MET A 446 -13.85 -0.28 23.84
C MET A 446 -13.91 -1.77 24.16
N GLU A 447 -14.29 -2.13 25.38
CA GLU A 447 -14.40 -3.51 25.84
C GLU A 447 -15.45 -4.30 25.04
N GLU A 448 -16.60 -3.69 24.73
CA GLU A 448 -17.66 -4.29 23.91
C GLU A 448 -17.21 -4.46 22.45
N ALA A 449 -16.50 -3.47 21.90
CA ALA A 449 -15.99 -3.52 20.53
C ALA A 449 -14.97 -4.67 20.37
N MET A 450 -14.01 -4.77 21.30
CA MET A 450 -13.06 -5.88 21.35
C MET A 450 -13.74 -7.22 21.60
N GLY A 451 -14.79 -7.22 22.43
CA GLY A 451 -15.68 -8.35 22.63
C GLY A 451 -16.22 -8.93 21.32
N VAL A 452 -16.84 -8.08 20.49
CA VAL A 452 -17.36 -8.47 19.17
C VAL A 452 -16.24 -9.01 18.27
N LEU A 453 -15.10 -8.30 18.19
CA LEU A 453 -13.99 -8.68 17.33
C LEU A 453 -13.40 -10.06 17.72
N TRP A 454 -13.30 -10.38 19.00
CA TRP A 454 -12.68 -11.63 19.50
C TRP A 454 -13.69 -12.76 19.81
N LEU A 455 -14.99 -12.50 19.74
CA LEU A 455 -16.10 -13.43 20.01
C LEU A 455 -16.09 -14.73 19.16
N SER A 456 -15.89 -15.91 19.74
CA SER A 456 -15.82 -17.16 18.95
C SER A 456 -17.12 -17.43 18.17
N PRO A 457 -17.05 -17.62 16.83
CA PRO A 457 -18.23 -18.01 16.05
C PRO A 457 -18.68 -19.45 16.31
N ALA A 458 -17.80 -20.30 16.86
CA ALA A 458 -18.10 -21.72 17.07
C ALA A 458 -18.72 -21.99 18.45
N ALA A 459 -18.45 -21.15 19.46
CA ALA A 459 -18.90 -21.36 20.83
C ALA A 459 -19.06 -20.06 21.62
N THR A 460 -19.87 -20.09 22.67
CA THR A 460 -19.97 -19.03 23.68
C THR A 460 -18.71 -18.91 24.53
N GLN A 461 -18.54 -17.81 25.27
CA GLN A 461 -17.50 -17.72 26.33
C GLN A 461 -17.57 -18.88 27.35
N ARG A 462 -18.76 -19.47 27.56
CA ARG A 462 -18.96 -20.65 28.42
C ARG A 462 -18.71 -21.99 27.70
N ARG A 463 -18.13 -21.95 26.50
CA ARG A 463 -17.81 -23.09 25.63
C ARG A 463 -19.03 -23.91 25.18
N VAL A 464 -20.20 -23.30 25.14
CA VAL A 464 -21.40 -23.92 24.56
C VAL A 464 -21.34 -23.75 23.04
N PRO A 465 -21.45 -24.82 22.24
CA PRO A 465 -21.46 -24.71 20.78
C PRO A 465 -22.57 -23.79 20.28
N ARG A 466 -22.26 -22.95 19.27
CA ARG A 466 -23.24 -22.08 18.62
C ARG A 466 -23.96 -22.82 17.50
N THR A 467 -25.22 -22.48 17.26
CA THR A 467 -25.90 -22.89 16.02
C THR A 467 -25.26 -22.22 14.81
N GLU A 468 -25.51 -22.73 13.60
CA GLU A 468 -25.02 -22.09 12.37
C GLU A 468 -25.49 -20.64 12.24
N GLU A 469 -26.75 -20.38 12.58
CA GLU A 469 -27.34 -19.04 12.56
C GLU A 469 -26.63 -18.09 13.55
N GLN A 470 -26.41 -18.54 14.80
CA GLN A 470 -25.66 -17.77 15.78
C GLN A 470 -24.21 -17.52 15.34
N SER A 471 -23.58 -18.50 14.69
CA SER A 471 -22.24 -18.36 14.12
C SER A 471 -22.19 -17.28 13.04
N LEU A 472 -23.19 -17.23 12.17
CA LEU A 472 -23.31 -16.22 11.12
C LEU A 472 -23.56 -14.83 11.69
N LEU A 473 -24.44 -14.68 12.68
CA LEU A 473 -24.67 -13.41 13.38
C LEU A 473 -23.37 -12.84 13.96
N VAL A 474 -22.56 -13.67 14.63
CA VAL A 474 -21.25 -13.24 15.17
C VAL A 474 -20.30 -12.81 14.05
N LYS A 475 -20.20 -13.57 12.96
CA LYS A 475 -19.33 -13.22 11.83
C LYS A 475 -19.78 -11.92 11.15
N LEU A 476 -21.08 -11.72 10.97
CA LEU A 476 -21.64 -10.54 10.31
C LEU A 476 -21.51 -9.29 11.19
N ALA A 477 -21.70 -9.42 12.51
CA ALA A 477 -21.50 -8.34 13.46
C ALA A 477 -20.04 -7.83 13.48
N ARG A 478 -19.06 -8.74 13.44
CA ARG A 478 -17.63 -8.39 13.32
C ARG A 478 -17.32 -7.56 12.08
N GLN A 479 -17.86 -7.99 10.95
CA GLN A 479 -17.64 -7.33 9.67
C GLN A 479 -18.39 -5.99 9.59
N SER A 480 -19.56 -5.89 10.22
CA SER A 480 -20.33 -4.64 10.33
C SER A 480 -19.62 -3.60 11.21
N LEU A 481 -19.07 -4.03 12.35
CA LEU A 481 -18.23 -3.19 13.21
C LEU A 481 -17.00 -2.67 12.44
N THR A 482 -16.29 -3.58 11.77
CA THR A 482 -15.12 -3.26 10.93
C THR A 482 -15.47 -2.24 9.84
N ALA A 483 -16.58 -2.46 9.11
CA ALA A 483 -17.03 -1.56 8.05
C ALA A 483 -17.41 -0.17 8.59
N THR A 484 -18.06 -0.11 9.74
CA THR A 484 -18.41 1.15 10.40
C THR A 484 -17.16 1.95 10.77
N CYS A 485 -16.12 1.29 11.28
CA CYS A 485 -14.86 1.97 11.58
C CYS A 485 -14.11 2.42 10.33
N ASN A 486 -14.13 1.63 9.25
CA ASN A 486 -13.56 2.05 7.97
C ASN A 486 -14.25 3.31 7.41
N GLU A 487 -15.58 3.39 7.53
CA GLU A 487 -16.33 4.59 7.12
C GLU A 487 -15.97 5.82 7.96
N ARG A 488 -15.94 5.68 9.29
CA ARG A 488 -15.67 6.81 10.19
C ARG A 488 -14.23 7.33 10.12
N LEU A 489 -13.26 6.43 10.01
CA LEU A 489 -11.84 6.81 10.07
C LEU A 489 -11.25 7.14 8.70
N PHE A 490 -11.70 6.44 7.66
CA PHE A 490 -11.09 6.51 6.33
C PHE A 490 -12.05 7.01 5.25
N GLY A 491 -13.29 7.37 5.62
CA GLY A 491 -14.29 7.88 4.68
C GLY A 491 -14.77 6.84 3.67
N ALA A 492 -14.59 5.54 3.96
CA ALA A 492 -15.01 4.47 3.07
C ALA A 492 -16.55 4.46 2.92
N ALA A 493 -17.05 4.37 1.70
CA ALA A 493 -18.49 4.44 1.41
C ALA A 493 -19.22 3.12 1.78
N MET A 494 -19.42 2.88 3.08
CA MET A 494 -19.94 1.62 3.62
C MET A 494 -21.39 1.70 4.10
N THR A 495 -21.96 2.90 4.27
CA THR A 495 -23.28 3.14 4.90
C THR A 495 -24.35 2.15 4.42
N THR A 496 -24.46 1.98 3.10
CA THR A 496 -25.47 1.10 2.50
C THR A 496 -25.22 -0.38 2.83
N GLY A 497 -23.97 -0.83 2.83
CA GLY A 497 -23.60 -2.20 3.20
C GLY A 497 -23.86 -2.49 4.66
N ILE A 498 -23.52 -1.54 5.55
CA ILE A 498 -23.77 -1.63 7.00
C ILE A 498 -25.27 -1.73 7.27
N ALA A 499 -26.09 -0.88 6.63
CA ALA A 499 -27.55 -0.90 6.81
C ALA A 499 -28.18 -2.23 6.36
N ARG A 500 -27.72 -2.81 5.25
CA ARG A 500 -28.19 -4.13 4.78
C ARG A 500 -27.78 -5.25 5.72
N ALA A 501 -26.52 -5.26 6.18
CA ALA A 501 -26.04 -6.24 7.13
C ALA A 501 -26.83 -6.19 8.45
N ARG A 502 -27.12 -4.99 8.95
CA ARG A 502 -27.99 -4.80 10.12
C ARG A 502 -29.39 -5.38 9.88
N SER A 503 -30.04 -5.03 8.77
CA SER A 503 -31.37 -5.57 8.42
C SER A 503 -31.37 -7.11 8.34
N ALA A 504 -30.29 -7.69 7.78
CA ALA A 504 -30.10 -9.13 7.69
C ALA A 504 -29.96 -9.77 9.08
N MET A 505 -29.24 -9.14 10.03
CA MET A 505 -29.15 -9.61 11.41
C MET A 505 -30.49 -9.51 12.16
N ASP A 506 -31.27 -8.45 11.92
CA ASP A 506 -32.53 -8.20 12.63
C ASP A 506 -33.67 -9.11 12.17
N SER A 507 -33.80 -9.34 10.87
CA SER A 507 -34.96 -10.05 10.30
C SER A 507 -34.67 -10.88 9.05
N GLY A 508 -33.40 -10.96 8.62
CA GLY A 508 -33.01 -11.69 7.42
C GLY A 508 -33.03 -13.19 7.59
N THR A 509 -33.02 -13.88 6.44
CA THR A 509 -32.79 -15.32 6.37
C THR A 509 -31.30 -15.65 6.56
N ARG A 510 -30.98 -16.93 6.70
CA ARG A 510 -29.58 -17.40 6.74
C ARG A 510 -28.83 -17.01 5.47
N GLU A 511 -29.47 -17.20 4.31
CA GLU A 511 -28.93 -16.84 3.01
C GLU A 511 -28.67 -15.33 2.90
N ASP A 512 -29.56 -14.49 3.44
CA ASP A 512 -29.35 -13.03 3.48
C ASP A 512 -28.11 -12.66 4.31
N MET A 513 -27.95 -13.29 5.48
CA MET A 513 -26.79 -13.07 6.35
C MET A 513 -25.48 -13.50 5.68
N GLU A 514 -25.45 -14.64 5.01
CA GLU A 514 -24.28 -15.11 4.26
C GLU A 514 -23.92 -14.17 3.10
N ALA A 515 -24.92 -13.72 2.34
CA ALA A 515 -24.72 -12.79 1.25
C ALA A 515 -24.13 -11.46 1.75
N GLN A 516 -24.68 -10.88 2.83
CA GLN A 516 -24.16 -9.64 3.40
C GLN A 516 -22.79 -9.83 4.06
N LEU A 517 -22.52 -10.99 4.67
CA LEU A 517 -21.21 -11.30 5.24
C LEU A 517 -20.12 -11.29 4.17
N ASN A 518 -20.37 -11.95 3.04
CA ASN A 518 -19.42 -12.00 1.92
C ASN A 518 -19.21 -10.61 1.31
N ALA A 519 -20.29 -9.84 1.14
CA ALA A 519 -20.22 -8.47 0.62
C ALA A 519 -19.39 -7.54 1.53
N LEU A 520 -19.64 -7.56 2.84
CA LEU A 520 -18.87 -6.72 3.78
C LEU A 520 -17.41 -7.13 3.90
N ARG A 521 -17.09 -8.43 3.86
CA ARG A 521 -15.70 -8.90 3.84
C ARG A 521 -14.94 -8.35 2.64
N ALA A 522 -15.51 -8.50 1.44
CA ALA A 522 -14.89 -7.99 0.23
C ALA A 522 -14.62 -6.48 0.32
N LEU A 523 -15.57 -5.72 0.86
CA LEU A 523 -15.43 -4.28 1.09
C LEU A 523 -14.34 -3.94 2.13
N ASN A 524 -14.31 -4.64 3.26
CA ASN A 524 -13.34 -4.42 4.33
C ASN A 524 -11.90 -4.81 3.93
N ASP A 525 -11.74 -5.74 2.99
CA ASP A 525 -10.42 -6.16 2.49
C ASP A 525 -9.92 -5.30 1.31
N GLN A 526 -10.81 -4.55 0.63
CA GLN A 526 -10.50 -3.82 -0.61
C GLN A 526 -9.36 -2.81 -0.50
N GLY A 527 -9.18 -2.20 0.67
CA GLY A 527 -8.21 -1.14 0.95
C GLY A 527 -7.10 -1.52 1.92
N ALA A 528 -7.01 -2.80 2.34
CA ALA A 528 -6.09 -3.26 3.38
C ALA A 528 -4.60 -3.00 3.07
N ARG A 529 -4.25 -2.85 1.78
CA ARG A 529 -2.89 -2.59 1.29
C ARG A 529 -2.59 -1.11 1.01
N ARG A 530 -3.57 -0.22 1.16
CA ARG A 530 -3.38 1.23 0.93
C ARG A 530 -2.82 1.87 2.19
N ALA A 531 -1.93 2.86 2.06
CA ALA A 531 -1.50 3.66 3.20
C ALA A 531 -2.72 4.29 3.91
N LEU A 532 -2.62 4.40 5.24
CA LEU A 532 -3.58 5.18 6.02
C LEU A 532 -3.33 6.67 5.76
N PRO A 533 -4.33 7.55 5.92
CA PRO A 533 -4.10 8.99 5.90
C PRO A 533 -2.96 9.36 6.84
N MET A 534 -2.03 10.22 6.42
CA MET A 534 -0.83 10.56 7.21
C MET A 534 -1.14 11.17 8.59
N SER A 535 -2.30 11.81 8.74
CA SER A 535 -2.76 12.35 10.02
C SER A 535 -3.28 11.29 10.99
N PHE A 536 -3.48 10.05 10.54
CA PHE A 536 -4.08 8.99 11.33
C PHE A 536 -3.01 8.12 12.02
N ASN A 537 -2.96 8.21 13.35
CA ASN A 537 -2.16 7.32 14.19
C ASN A 537 -3.04 6.21 14.78
N GLY A 538 -2.86 4.99 14.27
CA GLY A 538 -3.60 3.81 14.75
C GLY A 538 -3.02 3.16 16.01
N GLY A 539 -1.90 3.65 16.52
CA GLY A 539 -1.18 3.07 17.66
C GLY A 539 -0.48 1.74 17.37
N PRO A 540 0.25 1.18 18.36
CA PRO A 540 0.96 -0.08 18.20
C PRO A 540 0.01 -1.29 18.10
N ALA A 541 0.43 -2.31 17.36
CA ALA A 541 -0.32 -3.57 17.25
C ALA A 541 -0.10 -4.48 18.49
N SER A 542 -1.10 -4.69 19.34
CA SER A 542 -1.01 -5.52 20.55
C SER A 542 -2.23 -6.45 20.74
N ALA A 543 -2.13 -7.67 20.21
CA ALA A 543 -3.21 -8.66 20.34
C ALA A 543 -3.46 -9.13 21.80
N SER A 544 -2.41 -9.20 22.62
CA SER A 544 -2.49 -9.75 23.98
C SER A 544 -3.27 -8.85 24.92
N HIS A 545 -3.05 -7.54 24.84
CA HIS A 545 -3.79 -6.56 25.63
C HIS A 545 -5.24 -6.46 25.15
N ALA A 546 -5.46 -6.34 23.83
CA ALA A 546 -6.79 -6.30 23.22
C ALA A 546 -7.66 -7.50 23.61
N LEU A 547 -7.08 -8.71 23.66
CA LEU A 547 -7.78 -9.91 24.11
C LEU A 547 -8.11 -9.89 25.61
N SER A 548 -7.25 -9.31 26.45
CA SER A 548 -7.41 -9.30 27.90
C SER A 548 -8.57 -8.44 28.39
N ILE A 549 -9.02 -7.46 27.59
CA ILE A 549 -10.10 -6.53 27.91
C ILE A 549 -11.41 -6.83 27.17
N ALA A 550 -11.45 -7.88 26.33
CA ALA A 550 -12.60 -8.19 25.49
C ALA A 550 -13.79 -8.76 26.30
N VAL A 551 -14.97 -8.13 26.19
CA VAL A 551 -16.19 -8.56 26.89
C VAL A 551 -17.37 -8.67 25.91
N GLU A 552 -18.11 -9.78 25.93
CA GLU A 552 -19.30 -9.93 25.07
C GLU A 552 -20.32 -8.78 25.32
N PRO A 553 -20.88 -8.14 24.27
CA PRO A 553 -21.88 -7.10 24.43
C PRO A 553 -23.11 -7.55 25.20
N LYS A 554 -23.72 -6.60 25.95
CA LYS A 554 -24.96 -6.85 26.68
C LYS A 554 -26.13 -7.02 25.70
N GLY A 555 -26.46 -8.29 25.43
CA GLY A 555 -27.45 -8.73 24.44
C GLY A 555 -27.14 -10.10 23.82
N SER A 556 -26.04 -10.76 24.20
CA SER A 556 -25.50 -11.91 23.48
C SER A 556 -26.37 -13.18 23.49
N LEU A 557 -26.34 -13.86 22.32
CA LEU A 557 -26.98 -15.10 21.91
C LEU A 557 -26.53 -16.36 22.67
#